data_AF-A0A6B3ERN0-F1
#
_entry.id   AF-A0A6B3ERN0-F1
#
_cell.length_a   1.000
_cell.length_b   1.000
_cell.length_c   1.000
_cell.angle_alpha   90.00
_cell.angle_beta   90.00
_cell.angle_gamma   90.00
#
_symmetry.space_group_name_H-M   'P 1'
#
loop_
_entity.id
_entity.type
_entity.pdbx_description
1 polymer ?
#
loop_
_entity_poly.entity_id
_entity_poly.type
_entity_poly.pdbx_seq_one_letter_code
_entity_poly.pdbx_strand_id
1 'polypeptide(L)'
;IRIVEGLVGEVAMVSELRARPGYGRVVPWVHEEGGRIVAEGGGVAVWLDGPCRQREIDGDVVGHFVVAAGTSVALALSVAPA
;
A
#
# COMPACT_ATOMS: atom_id res chain seq x y z
N ILE A 1 0.84 -1.67 10.23
CA ILE A 1 2.14 -1.20 9.69
C ILE A 1 2.96 -2.42 9.32
N ARG A 2 3.61 -2.42 8.15
CA ARG A 2 4.58 -3.41 7.71
C ARG A 2 5.93 -2.71 7.56
N ILE A 3 6.97 -3.24 8.22
CA ILE A 3 8.34 -2.73 8.10
C ILE A 3 9.16 -3.81 7.40
N VAL A 4 9.93 -3.41 6.40
CA VAL A 4 10.91 -4.26 5.71
C VAL A 4 12.29 -3.73 6.04
N GLU A 5 13.15 -4.56 6.62
CA GLU A 5 14.51 -4.22 7.01
C GLU A 5 15.50 -5.01 6.15
N GLY A 6 16.45 -4.31 5.53
CA GLY A 6 17.55 -4.94 4.81
C GLY A 6 18.63 -5.34 5.80
N LEU A 7 18.86 -6.63 5.98
CA LEU A 7 19.89 -7.11 6.89
C LEU A 7 21.25 -7.22 6.21
N VAL A 8 21.31 -7.92 5.08
CA VAL A 8 22.53 -8.14 4.29
C VAL A 8 22.17 -8.18 2.81
N GLY A 9 23.05 -7.65 1.95
CA GLY A 9 22.85 -7.60 0.51
C GLY A 9 21.80 -6.57 0.08
N GLU A 10 21.19 -6.82 -1.07
CA GLU A 10 20.16 -5.96 -1.66
C GLU A 10 19.05 -6.84 -2.26
N VAL A 11 17.80 -6.48 -1.98
CA VAL A 11 16.63 -7.22 -2.47
C VAL A 11 15.67 -6.27 -3.17
N ALA A 12 15.34 -6.58 -4.42
CA ALA A 12 14.22 -5.97 -5.12
C ALA A 12 12.91 -6.54 -4.57
N MET A 13 12.08 -5.69 -3.99
CA MET A 13 10.83 -6.01 -3.34
C MET A 13 9.64 -5.53 -4.17
N VAL A 14 8.55 -6.30 -4.09
CA VAL A 14 7.22 -5.89 -4.56
C VAL A 14 6.26 -5.98 -3.39
N SER A 15 5.47 -4.93 -3.18
CA SER A 15 4.36 -4.90 -2.24
C SER A 15 3.06 -4.76 -3.00
N GLU A 16 2.06 -5.54 -2.62
CA GLU A 16 0.72 -5.50 -3.20
C GLU A 16 -0.31 -5.38 -2.07
N LEU A 17 -1.16 -4.36 -2.14
CA LEU A 17 -2.30 -4.17 -1.25
C LEU A 17 -3.58 -4.42 -2.03
N ARG A 18 -4.31 -5.46 -1.62
CA ARG A 18 -5.65 -5.77 -2.09
C ARG A 18 -6.69 -5.38 -1.04
N ALA A 19 -7.32 -4.22 -1.19
CA ALA A 19 -8.35 -3.78 -0.25
C ALA A 19 -9.63 -4.61 -0.44
N ARG A 20 -10.23 -5.09 0.67
CA ARG A 20 -11.43 -5.93 0.65
C ARG A 20 -12.51 -5.45 1.63
N PRO A 21 -13.09 -4.24 1.44
CA PRO A 21 -14.18 -3.76 2.28
C PRO A 21 -15.34 -4.75 2.34
N GLY A 22 -15.98 -4.86 3.51
CA GLY A 22 -17.04 -5.82 3.75
C GLY A 22 -16.62 -7.28 3.48
N TYR A 23 -15.34 -7.61 3.74
CA TYR A 23 -14.74 -8.92 3.45
C TYR A 23 -14.76 -9.30 1.96
N GLY A 24 -14.62 -8.30 1.09
CA GLY A 24 -14.61 -8.47 -0.36
C GLY A 24 -16.00 -8.46 -1.01
N ARG A 25 -17.05 -8.10 -0.26
CA ARG A 25 -18.40 -7.88 -0.81
C ARG A 25 -18.50 -6.59 -1.65
N VAL A 26 -17.59 -5.66 -1.42
CA VAL A 26 -17.51 -4.39 -2.16
C VAL A 26 -16.17 -4.32 -2.86
N VAL A 27 -16.20 -4.05 -4.17
CA VAL A 27 -15.00 -3.68 -4.93
C VAL A 27 -14.70 -2.21 -4.63
N PRO A 28 -13.57 -1.89 -4.00
CA PRO A 28 -13.23 -0.51 -3.70
C PRO A 28 -12.80 0.23 -4.98
N TRP A 29 -13.08 1.53 -5.03
CA TRP A 29 -12.46 2.41 -6.01
C TRP A 29 -11.08 2.83 -5.49
N VAL A 30 -10.05 2.59 -6.28
CA VAL A 30 -8.67 2.97 -5.96
C VAL A 30 -8.30 4.19 -6.78
N HIS A 31 -7.80 5.23 -6.11
CA HIS A 31 -7.35 6.46 -6.76
C HIS A 31 -6.31 7.19 -5.91
N GLU A 32 -5.73 8.25 -6.48
CA GLU A 32 -4.79 9.13 -5.79
C GLU A 32 -5.53 10.37 -5.25
N GLU A 33 -5.26 10.71 -4.00
CA GLU A 33 -5.76 11.93 -3.36
C GLU A 33 -4.63 12.54 -2.51
N GLY A 34 -4.33 13.82 -2.72
CA GLY A 34 -3.28 14.51 -1.95
C GLY A 34 -1.89 13.86 -2.03
N GLY A 35 -1.56 13.17 -3.13
CA GLY A 35 -0.28 12.47 -3.31
C GLY A 35 -0.18 11.12 -2.61
N ARG A 36 -1.29 10.60 -2.08
CA ARG A 36 -1.39 9.29 -1.42
C ARG A 36 -2.42 8.44 -2.15
N ILE A 37 -2.25 7.12 -2.16
CA ILE A 37 -3.23 6.22 -2.75
C ILE A 37 -4.26 5.80 -1.69
N VAL A 38 -5.53 5.88 -2.07
CA VAL A 38 -6.68 5.50 -1.26
C VAL A 38 -7.49 4.43 -1.99
N ALA A 39 -7.97 3.44 -1.24
CA ALA A 39 -8.95 2.47 -1.67
C ALA A 39 -10.22 2.66 -0.84
N GLU A 40 -11.31 3.11 -1.46
CA GLU A 40 -12.56 3.42 -0.76
C GLU A 40 -13.75 2.65 -1.30
N GLY A 41 -14.65 2.26 -0.42
CA GLY A 41 -15.86 1.54 -0.78
C GLY A 41 -16.57 0.94 0.43
N GLY A 42 -17.90 0.88 0.38
CA GLY A 42 -18.68 0.30 1.47
C GLY A 42 -18.60 1.10 2.78
N GLY A 43 -18.41 2.42 2.69
CA GLY A 43 -18.37 3.35 3.82
C GLY A 43 -17.01 3.41 4.55
N VAL A 44 -15.96 2.81 3.98
CA VAL A 44 -14.60 2.89 4.51
C VAL A 44 -13.61 3.34 3.43
N ALA A 45 -12.62 4.11 3.83
CA ALA A 45 -11.46 4.48 3.04
C ALA A 45 -10.19 3.94 3.73
N VAL A 46 -9.32 3.31 2.94
CA VAL A 46 -8.03 2.78 3.39
C VAL A 46 -6.92 3.46 2.61
N TRP A 47 -6.00 4.10 3.31
CA TRP A 47 -4.85 4.79 2.74
C TRP A 47 -3.58 3.98 2.92
N LEU A 48 -2.71 3.95 1.89
CA LEU A 48 -1.39 3.35 1.97
C LEU A 48 -0.29 4.41 1.93
N ASP A 49 0.44 4.54 3.03
CA ASP A 49 1.58 5.44 3.16
C ASP A 49 2.89 4.66 3.09
N GLY A 50 3.88 5.22 2.39
CA GLY A 50 5.24 4.70 2.36
C GLY A 50 6.14 5.45 1.39
N PRO A 51 7.47 5.33 1.51
CA PRO A 51 8.43 6.07 0.68
C PRO A 51 8.57 5.49 -0.74
N CYS A 52 7.93 4.36 -1.04
CA CYS A 52 8.00 3.74 -2.36
C CYS A 52 6.95 4.35 -3.30
N ARG A 53 7.27 4.41 -4.60
CA ARG A 53 6.28 4.76 -5.62
C ARG A 53 5.23 3.65 -5.71
N GLN A 54 3.97 4.04 -5.52
CA GLN A 54 2.82 3.14 -5.59
C GLN A 54 2.02 3.44 -6.86
N ARG A 55 1.35 2.44 -7.41
CA ARG A 55 0.45 2.57 -8.57
C ARG A 55 -0.75 1.66 -8.38
N GLU A 56 -1.89 2.10 -8.87
CA GLU A 56 -3.05 1.25 -9.05
C GLU A 56 -2.84 0.36 -10.29
N ILE A 57 -3.10 -0.94 -10.15
CA ILE A 57 -3.08 -1.95 -11.21
C ILE A 57 -4.23 -2.93 -10.94
N ASP A 58 -5.23 -2.97 -11.82
CA ASP A 58 -6.38 -3.87 -11.73
C ASP A 58 -7.14 -3.82 -10.38
N GLY A 59 -7.21 -2.62 -9.77
CA GLY A 59 -7.84 -2.38 -8.47
C GLY A 59 -6.96 -2.68 -7.27
N ASP A 60 -5.71 -3.10 -7.48
CA ASP A 60 -4.72 -3.35 -6.42
C ASP A 60 -3.67 -2.23 -6.38
N VAL A 61 -3.14 -1.93 -5.19
CA VAL A 61 -2.06 -0.96 -5.04
C VAL A 61 -0.72 -1.67 -5.01
N VAL A 62 0.09 -1.45 -6.04
CA VAL A 62 1.38 -2.11 -6.24
C VAL A 62 2.54 -1.14 -6.07
N GLY A 63 3.47 -1.46 -5.19
CA GLY A 63 4.71 -0.73 -4.94
C GLY A 63 5.94 -1.56 -5.28
N HIS A 64 6.91 -0.95 -5.98
CA HIS A 64 8.21 -1.57 -6.24
C HIS A 64 9.30 -0.74 -5.56
N PHE A 65 10.20 -1.41 -4.85
CA PHE A 65 11.30 -0.74 -4.17
C PHE A 65 12.45 -1.71 -3.93
N VAL A 66 13.64 -1.16 -3.72
CA VAL A 66 14.82 -1.93 -3.34
C VAL A 66 15.09 -1.68 -1.86
N VAL A 67 15.44 -2.72 -1.12
CA VAL A 67 15.90 -2.60 0.26
C VAL A 67 17.34 -3.10 0.33
N ALA A 68 18.25 -2.17 0.62
CA ALA A 68 19.67 -2.46 0.84
C ALA A 68 19.95 -2.72 2.32
N ALA A 69 21.04 -3.43 2.61
CA ALA A 69 21.53 -3.65 3.97
C ALA A 69 21.61 -2.34 4.78
N GLY A 70 21.07 -2.35 6.00
CA GLY A 70 21.03 -1.21 6.91
C GLY A 70 19.91 -0.19 6.62
N THR A 71 19.09 -0.40 5.58
CA THR A 71 17.94 0.46 5.27
C THR A 71 16.63 -0.19 5.69
N SER A 72 15.59 0.63 5.88
CA SER A 72 14.24 0.15 6.14
C SER A 72 13.20 0.91 5.33
N VAL A 73 12.14 0.20 4.95
CA VAL A 73 10.95 0.77 4.29
C VAL A 73 9.74 0.44 5.14
N ALA A 74 9.05 1.48 5.59
CA ALA A 74 7.80 1.34 6.33
C ALA A 74 6.60 1.59 5.41
N LEU A 75 5.63 0.69 5.48
CA LEU A 75 4.34 0.78 4.81
C LEU A 75 3.26 0.83 5.89
N ALA A 76 2.50 1.92 5.94
CA ALA A 76 1.47 2.15 6.94
C ALA A 76 0.09 2.21 6.28
N LEU A 77 -0.89 1.61 6.97
CA LEU A 77 -2.29 1.73 6.59
C LEU A 77 -3.00 2.62 7.59
N SER A 78 -3.77 3.57 7.09
CA SER A 78 -4.70 4.38 7.87
C SER A 78 -6.12 4.13 7.36
N VAL A 79 -7.08 4.02 8.27
CA VAL A 79 -8.50 3.76 7.92
C VAL A 79 -9.34 4.90 8.45
N ALA A 80 -10.27 5.37 7.63
CA ALA A 80 -11.27 6.35 8.01
C ALA A 80 -12.64 5.96 7.41
N PRO A 81 -13.75 6.47 7.95
CA PRO A 81 -15.02 6.50 7.22
C PRO A 81 -14.82 7.23 5.89
N ALA A 82 -15.44 6.71 4.82
CA ALA A 82 -15.54 7.39 3.53
C ALA A 82 -16.78 8.30 3.51
#